data_AF-A0A1X7SZF6-F1
#
_entry.id   AF-A0A1X7SZF6-F1
#
_cell.length_a   1.000
_cell.length_b   1.000
_cell.length_c   1.000
_cell.angle_alpha   90.00
_cell.angle_beta   90.00
_cell.angle_gamma   90.00
#
_symmetry.space_group_name_H-M   'P 1'
#
loop_
_entity.id
_entity.type
_entity.pdbx_description
1 polymer ?
#
loop_
_entity_poly.entity_id
_entity_poly.type
_entity_poly.pdbx_seq_one_letter_code
_entity_poly.pdbx_strand_id
1 'polypeptide(L)'
;MSEAIGRLVLAGRDMARLSGFTARIHQLTTVLRDLHKGQYVRTMVNTSDSGNGTNGETMENRENTSIEGPPLVPGSGEIIEVDNLIKFEHVPLVTPNGDVLVRDMNFEHHGAWTRLLRFT
;
A
#
# COMPACT_ATOMS: atom_id res chain seq x y z
N MET A 1 -1.78 -34.58 43.09
CA MET A 1 -2.61 -33.40 42.74
C MET A 1 -1.82 -32.31 42.02
N SER A 2 -0.57 -32.00 42.40
CA SER A 2 0.28 -30.99 41.74
C SER A 2 0.63 -31.31 40.27
N GLU A 3 0.83 -32.59 39.93
CA GLU A 3 1.19 -32.99 38.57
C GLU A 3 0.09 -32.68 37.53
N ALA A 4 -1.17 -32.88 37.88
CA ALA A 4 -2.30 -32.59 37.00
C ALA A 4 -2.46 -31.09 36.72
N ILE A 5 -2.23 -30.25 37.73
CA ILE A 5 -2.27 -28.78 37.60
C ILE A 5 -1.11 -28.29 36.73
N GLY A 6 0.10 -28.82 36.91
CA GLY A 6 1.26 -28.45 36.08
C GLY A 6 1.06 -28.77 34.60
N ARG A 7 0.48 -29.93 34.27
CA ARG A 7 0.13 -30.31 32.89
C ARG A 7 -0.96 -29.43 32.29
N LEU A 8 -1.96 -29.05 33.09
CA LEU A 8 -3.02 -28.14 32.66
C LEU A 8 -2.47 -26.74 32.33
N VAL A 9 -1.59 -26.21 33.19
CA VAL A 9 -0.94 -24.90 32.96
C VAL A 9 -0.07 -24.94 31.71
N LEU A 10 0.71 -26.02 31.51
CA LEU A 10 1.53 -26.19 30.31
C LEU A 10 0.66 -26.25 29.04
N ALA A 11 -0.42 -27.03 29.07
CA ALA A 11 -1.38 -27.13 27.97
C ALA A 11 -2.07 -25.77 27.69
N GLY A 12 -2.40 -24.99 28.72
CA GLY A 12 -2.94 -23.64 28.58
C GLY A 12 -1.97 -22.69 27.87
N ARG A 13 -0.67 -22.76 28.18
CA ARG A 13 0.37 -21.97 27.51
C ARG A 13 0.50 -22.35 26.04
N ASP A 14 0.49 -23.65 25.75
CA ASP A 14 0.62 -24.14 24.37
C ASP A 14 -0.61 -23.79 23.53
N MET A 15 -1.81 -23.86 24.10
CA MET A 15 -3.04 -23.38 23.45
C MET A 15 -2.98 -21.87 23.16
N ALA A 16 -2.54 -21.05 24.12
CA ALA A 16 -2.40 -19.61 23.91
C ALA A 16 -1.40 -19.28 22.79
N ARG A 17 -0.28 -20.02 22.75
CA ARG A 17 0.74 -19.87 21.72
C ARG A 17 0.21 -20.24 20.33
N LEU A 18 -0.50 -21.37 20.22
CA LEU A 18 -1.14 -21.80 18.97
C LEU A 18 -2.18 -20.79 18.49
N SER A 19 -3.01 -20.25 19.40
CA SER A 19 -3.97 -19.19 19.09
C SER A 19 -3.30 -17.98 18.45
N GLY A 20 -2.15 -17.53 18.99
CA GLY A 20 -1.37 -16.43 18.42
C GLY A 20 -0.75 -16.72 17.04
N PHE A 21 -0.43 -17.98 16.73
CA PHE A 21 0.00 -18.37 15.39
C PHE A 21 -1.18 -18.40 14.41
N THR A 22 -2.30 -18.99 14.80
CA THR A 22 -3.52 -19.05 13.99
C THR A 22 -4.04 -17.66 13.67
N ALA A 23 -4.02 -16.73 14.63
CA ALA A 23 -4.40 -15.33 14.40
C ALA A 23 -3.55 -14.67 13.31
N ARG A 24 -2.23 -14.86 13.33
CA ARG A 24 -1.32 -14.30 12.31
C ARG A 24 -1.48 -14.94 10.93
N ILE A 25 -1.62 -16.27 10.87
CA ILE A 25 -1.86 -16.98 9.61
C ILE A 25 -3.21 -16.57 9.02
N HIS A 26 -4.23 -16.40 9.86
CA HIS A 26 -5.53 -15.93 9.44
C HIS A 26 -5.46 -14.53 8.85
N GLN A 27 -4.79 -13.59 9.53
CA GLN A 27 -4.56 -12.23 9.02
C GLN A 27 -3.88 -12.24 7.65
N LEU A 28 -2.79 -13.01 7.50
CA LEU A 28 -2.08 -13.14 6.22
C LEU A 28 -3.00 -13.68 5.12
N THR A 29 -3.75 -14.75 5.42
CA THR A 29 -4.65 -15.39 4.46
C THR A 29 -5.76 -14.43 4.01
N THR A 30 -6.31 -13.64 4.93
CA THR A 30 -7.32 -12.63 4.64
C THR A 30 -6.76 -11.55 3.71
N VAL A 31 -5.59 -10.98 4.04
CA VAL A 31 -4.93 -9.96 3.21
C VAL A 31 -4.62 -10.49 1.80
N LEU A 32 -4.07 -11.70 1.69
CA LEU A 32 -3.78 -12.31 0.40
C LEU A 32 -5.06 -12.55 -0.43
N ARG A 33 -6.16 -12.95 0.22
CA ARG A 33 -7.45 -13.12 -0.44
C ARG A 33 -8.00 -11.79 -0.95
N ASP A 34 -7.88 -10.74 -0.17
CA ASP A 34 -8.35 -9.41 -0.54
C ASP A 34 -7.49 -8.82 -1.67
N LEU A 35 -6.17 -9.09 -1.65
CA LEU A 35 -5.25 -8.73 -2.72
C LEU A 35 -5.62 -9.44 -4.03
N HIS A 36 -5.88 -10.75 -3.96
CA HIS A 36 -6.26 -11.53 -5.14
C HIS A 36 -7.60 -11.08 -5.75
N LYS A 37 -8.51 -10.55 -4.93
CA LYS A 37 -9.78 -9.96 -5.38
C LYS A 37 -9.66 -8.51 -5.86
N GLY A 38 -8.49 -7.88 -5.74
CA GLY A 38 -8.30 -6.45 -6.02
C GLY A 38 -8.99 -5.52 -5.01
N GLN A 39 -9.45 -6.04 -3.87
CA GLN A 39 -10.19 -5.28 -2.86
C GLN A 39 -9.32 -4.91 -1.65
N TYR A 40 -8.05 -5.33 -1.62
CA TYR A 40 -7.17 -4.98 -0.52
C TYR A 40 -6.91 -3.48 -0.51
N VAL A 41 -7.55 -2.79 0.42
CA VAL A 41 -7.28 -1.40 0.75
C VAL A 41 -6.09 -1.42 1.71
N ARG A 42 -4.91 -0.99 1.22
CA ARG A 42 -3.78 -0.70 2.10
C ARG A 42 -4.26 0.25 3.19
N THR A 43 -3.87 0.02 4.43
CA THR A 43 -4.02 1.01 5.50
C THR A 43 -3.18 2.21 5.10
N MET A 44 -3.77 3.13 4.33
CA MET A 44 -3.18 4.42 4.08
C MET A 44 -3.18 5.12 5.44
N VAL A 45 -1.97 5.39 5.94
CA VAL A 45 -1.83 6.22 7.13
C VAL A 45 -2.11 7.63 6.65
N ASN A 46 -3.37 8.05 6.76
CA ASN A 46 -3.78 9.41 6.45
C ASN A 46 -3.09 10.34 7.45
N THR A 47 -2.00 10.99 7.05
CA THR A 47 -1.38 12.08 7.81
C THR A 47 -2.05 13.43 7.59
N SER A 48 -3.17 13.47 6.86
CA SER A 48 -3.93 14.70 6.62
C SER A 48 -5.14 14.79 7.54
N ASP A 49 -4.89 15.12 8.81
CA ASP A 49 -5.91 15.70 9.68
C ASP A 49 -5.28 16.84 10.50
N SER A 50 -5.34 18.06 9.96
CA SER A 50 -5.44 19.34 10.69
C SER A 50 -5.24 20.51 9.75
N GLY A 51 -6.37 21.08 9.29
CA GLY A 51 -6.36 22.33 8.54
C GLY A 51 -7.75 22.86 8.24
N ASN A 52 -8.75 22.56 9.08
CA ASN A 52 -10.06 23.21 9.01
C ASN A 52 -10.34 23.84 10.38
N GLY A 53 -10.10 25.15 10.46
CA GLY A 53 -10.16 25.92 11.69
C GLY A 53 -9.89 27.39 11.39
N THR A 54 -10.96 28.09 11.03
CA THR A 54 -11.18 29.54 11.14
C THR A 54 -10.20 30.26 12.08
N ASN A 55 -9.44 31.23 11.55
CA ASN A 55 -9.28 32.62 12.04
C ASN A 55 -8.00 33.22 11.43
N GLY A 56 -8.15 34.41 10.86
CA GLY A 56 -7.14 35.03 10.01
C GLY A 56 -5.92 35.55 10.77
N GLU A 57 -4.76 35.42 10.15
CA GLU A 57 -3.76 36.49 10.01
C GLU A 57 -2.55 36.02 9.19
N THR A 58 -2.25 36.84 8.19
CA THR A 58 -1.06 37.06 7.35
C THR A 58 0.22 36.21 7.50
N MET A 59 0.83 35.93 6.35
CA MET A 59 2.25 35.58 6.07
C MET A 59 2.66 34.13 6.39
N GLU A 60 3.39 33.37 5.57
CA GLU A 60 4.13 33.60 4.34
C GLU A 60 4.45 32.22 3.73
N ASN A 61 4.40 32.12 2.40
CA ASN A 61 5.15 31.16 1.58
C ASN A 61 5.06 29.65 1.94
N ARG A 62 3.93 29.01 1.62
CA ARG A 62 3.89 27.58 1.32
C ARG A 62 3.39 27.41 -0.10
N GLU A 63 4.32 27.23 -1.01
CA GLU A 63 4.07 26.99 -2.43
C GLU A 63 3.22 25.72 -2.60
N ASN A 64 1.90 25.89 -2.62
CA ASN A 64 0.93 25.18 -3.47
C ASN A 64 1.47 23.90 -4.12
N THR A 65 1.48 22.81 -3.35
CA THR A 65 1.54 21.43 -3.86
C THR A 65 0.13 20.82 -4.00
N SER A 66 -0.90 21.67 -3.99
CA SER A 66 -2.23 21.29 -4.45
C SER A 66 -2.19 21.23 -5.97
N ILE A 67 -2.08 20.04 -6.53
CA ILE A 67 -2.38 19.85 -7.95
C ILE A 67 -3.85 20.22 -8.13
N GLU A 68 -4.13 21.30 -8.85
CA GLU A 68 -5.46 21.58 -9.39
C GLU A 68 -5.79 20.49 -10.41
N GLY A 69 -6.33 19.37 -9.93
CA GLY A 69 -6.66 18.21 -10.73
C GLY A 69 -7.43 17.19 -9.91
N PRO A 70 -8.18 16.29 -10.56
CA PRO A 70 -8.87 15.22 -9.84
C PRO A 70 -7.85 14.40 -9.02
N PRO A 71 -8.25 13.87 -7.86
CA PRO A 71 -7.36 13.07 -7.02
C PRO A 71 -6.75 11.93 -7.85
N LEU A 72 -5.43 11.81 -7.79
CA LEU A 72 -4.70 10.77 -8.51
C LEU A 72 -5.08 9.40 -7.91
N VAL A 73 -5.95 8.67 -8.59
CA VAL A 73 -6.33 7.31 -8.21
C VAL A 73 -5.30 6.34 -8.77
N PRO A 74 -4.65 5.50 -7.95
CA PRO A 74 -3.74 4.48 -8.44
C PRO A 74 -4.41 3.62 -9.51
N GLY A 75 -3.79 3.49 -10.68
CA GLY A 75 -4.31 2.68 -11.79
C GLY A 75 -5.37 3.37 -12.67
N SER A 76 -5.56 4.70 -12.56
CA SER A 76 -6.46 5.45 -13.45
C SER A 76 -5.91 5.70 -14.87
N GLY A 77 -4.68 5.26 -15.16
CA GLY A 77 -4.06 5.38 -16.47
C GLY A 77 -4.40 4.23 -17.42
N GLU A 78 -4.03 4.40 -18.69
CA GLU A 78 -4.12 3.33 -19.69
C GLU A 78 -2.85 2.46 -19.66
N ILE A 79 -3.04 1.13 -19.67
CA ILE A 79 -1.94 0.17 -19.75
C ILE A 79 -2.03 -0.50 -21.11
N ILE A 80 -1.04 -0.25 -21.95
CA ILE A 80 -0.91 -0.86 -23.28
C ILE A 80 0.27 -1.82 -23.24
N GLU A 81 0.00 -3.12 -23.43
CA GLU A 81 1.04 -4.14 -23.50
C GLU A 81 1.70 -4.10 -24.88
N VAL A 82 2.96 -3.69 -24.93
CA VAL A 82 3.77 -3.65 -26.14
C VAL A 82 5.07 -4.43 -25.91
N ASP A 83 5.43 -5.28 -26.86
CA ASP A 83 6.68 -6.02 -26.78
C ASP A 83 7.88 -5.08 -26.93
N ASN A 84 8.90 -5.30 -26.11
CA ASN A 84 10.19 -4.62 -26.17
C ASN A 84 10.18 -3.10 -25.92
N LEU A 85 9.07 -2.54 -25.43
CA LEU A 85 8.91 -1.12 -25.14
C LEU A 85 8.34 -0.91 -23.74
N ILE A 86 9.03 -0.09 -22.94
CA ILE A 86 8.47 0.50 -21.72
C ILE A 86 8.41 2.00 -21.96
N LYS A 87 7.19 2.54 -22.09
CA LYS A 87 6.95 3.97 -22.28
C LYS A 87 6.02 4.50 -21.19
N PHE A 88 6.44 5.55 -20.51
CA PHE A 88 5.61 6.37 -19.64
C PHE A 88 5.36 7.69 -20.36
N GLU A 89 4.10 8.07 -20.50
CA GLU A 89 3.66 9.31 -21.13
C GLU A 89 2.76 10.04 -20.14
N HIS A 90 3.20 11.22 -19.69
CA HIS A 90 2.51 12.03 -18.69
C HIS A 90 2.16 11.30 -17.39
N VAL A 91 3.07 10.46 -16.88
CA VAL A 91 2.82 9.64 -15.68
C VAL A 91 3.30 10.37 -14.41
N PRO A 92 2.40 10.78 -13.49
CA PRO A 92 2.82 11.32 -12.21
C PRO A 92 3.33 10.21 -11.28
N LEU A 93 4.37 10.50 -10.49
CA LEU A 93 4.84 9.62 -9.41
C LEU A 93 4.33 10.14 -8.07
N VAL A 94 3.48 9.34 -7.42
CA VAL A 94 2.89 9.65 -6.12
C VAL A 94 3.22 8.53 -5.15
N THR A 95 3.58 8.89 -3.92
CA THR A 95 3.70 7.88 -2.86
C THR A 95 2.32 7.34 -2.50
N PRO A 96 2.23 6.12 -1.93
CA PRO A 96 0.97 5.63 -1.37
C PRO A 96 0.35 6.54 -0.30
N ASN A 97 1.13 7.48 0.29
CA ASN A 97 0.65 8.44 1.26
C ASN A 97 -0.02 9.68 0.62
N GLY A 98 0.05 9.81 -0.71
CA GLY A 98 -0.50 10.96 -1.44
C GLY A 98 0.51 12.06 -1.75
N ASP A 99 1.77 11.93 -1.30
CA ASP A 99 2.82 12.89 -1.64
C ASP A 99 3.22 12.75 -3.11
N VAL A 100 3.16 13.83 -3.86
CA VAL A 100 3.59 13.86 -5.27
C VAL A 100 5.11 14.03 -5.32
N LEU A 101 5.83 13.01 -5.79
CA LEU A 101 7.27 13.05 -5.99
C LEU A 101 7.64 13.70 -7.34
N VAL A 102 6.87 13.38 -8.39
CA VAL A 102 7.04 13.93 -9.74
C VAL A 102 5.67 14.20 -10.33
N ARG A 103 5.44 15.42 -10.84
CA ARG A 103 4.14 15.84 -11.39
C ARG A 103 3.85 15.27 -12.77
N ASP A 104 4.89 15.11 -13.59
CA ASP A 104 4.78 14.64 -14.97
C ASP A 104 6.11 13.95 -15.34
N MET A 105 6.06 12.65 -15.62
CA MET A 105 7.20 11.87 -16.08
C MET A 105 6.95 11.33 -17.48
N ASN A 106 7.93 11.58 -18.35
CA ASN A 106 8.03 10.96 -19.66
C ASN A 106 9.32 10.15 -19.71
N PHE A 107 9.21 8.86 -19.97
CA PHE A 107 10.36 7.95 -20.01
C PHE A 107 10.11 6.88 -21.05
N GLU A 108 11.15 6.55 -21.82
CA GLU A 108 11.06 5.56 -22.89
C GLU A 108 12.30 4.67 -22.87
N HIS A 109 12.08 3.36 -22.91
CA HIS A 109 13.15 2.38 -22.99
C HIS A 109 12.79 1.27 -23.98
N HIS A 110 13.71 1.02 -24.90
CA HIS A 110 13.64 -0.08 -25.87
C HIS A 110 14.53 -1.21 -25.38
N GLY A 111 13.92 -2.33 -24.99
CA GLY A 111 14.62 -3.48 -24.41
C GLY A 111 14.30 -4.77 -25.17
N ALA A 112 15.33 -5.48 -25.63
CA ALA A 112 15.19 -6.77 -26.31
C ALA A 112 14.91 -7.94 -25.34
N TRP A 113 13.85 -7.91 -24.53
CA TRP A 113 13.47 -9.06 -23.70
C TRP A 113 11.96 -9.26 -23.62
N THR A 114 11.44 -10.12 -24.50
CA THR A 114 10.13 -10.75 -24.37
C THR A 114 10.22 -11.80 -23.24
N ARG A 115 9.75 -11.44 -22.04
CA ARG A 115 9.42 -12.31 -20.90
C ARG A 115 10.44 -13.40 -20.46
N LEU A 116 10.96 -13.24 -19.23
CA LEU A 116 10.95 -14.35 -18.27
C LEU A 116 10.70 -13.86 -16.84
N LEU A 117 9.54 -13.23 -16.60
CA LEU A 117 8.99 -13.15 -15.25
C LEU A 117 8.38 -14.52 -14.91
N ARG A 118 9.19 -15.40 -14.33
CA ARG A 118 8.74 -16.64 -13.71
C ARG A 118 8.56 -16.35 -12.22
N PHE A 119 7.34 -16.08 -11.79
CA PHE A 119 7.00 -16.16 -10.38
C PHE A 119 6.87 -17.64 -10.02
N THR A 120 7.69 -18.10 -9.07
CA THR A 120 7.47 -19.37 -8.35
C THR A 120 6.95 -19.02 -6.97
#